data_AF-M1CN17-F1
#
_entry.id   AF-M1CN17-F1
#
_cell.length_a   1.000
_cell.length_b   1.000
_cell.length_c   1.000
_cell.angle_alpha   90.00
_cell.angle_beta   90.00
_cell.angle_gamma   90.00
#
_symmetry.space_group_name_H-M   'P 1'
#
loop_
_entity.id
_entity.type
_entity.pdbx_description
1 polymer ?
#
loop_
_entity_poly.entity_id
_entity_poly.type
_entity_poly.pdbx_seq_one_letter_code
_entity_poly.pdbx_strand_id
1 'polypeptide(L)'
;MLYVVVCQALLFSACISEAKVKLPEKAVVPAVYAFGDSIVDQGNNNYLATTVKCNFPPYGKDLRDSIPTGRFSNAKTPPDLIAEELGIKGLIPAYLDPNLKDEDLKTGVSFASGGCGYDPLTGSALSILHLSDQLTLFQEYIEKLKSLVGKQEATHILNNSFYMVVAGSNDFLNNYYVTGFRKHQYDINSYIDHIVSWASNFVQTLNFDYLRFG
;
A
#
# COMPACT_ATOMS: atom_id res chain seq x y z
N MET A 1 36.77 -20.17 -15.30
CA MET A 1 35.67 -20.93 -14.67
C MET A 1 34.54 -19.94 -14.47
N LEU A 2 33.44 -20.19 -15.17
CA LEU A 2 32.38 -19.25 -15.51
C LEU A 2 31.46 -19.02 -14.31
N TYR A 3 31.21 -17.75 -13.97
CA TYR A 3 30.21 -17.35 -12.98
C TYR A 3 28.83 -17.48 -13.59
N VAL A 4 27.99 -18.35 -13.02
CA VAL A 4 26.55 -18.40 -13.32
C VAL A 4 25.84 -17.49 -12.32
N VAL A 5 25.62 -16.24 -12.73
CA VAL A 5 24.61 -15.37 -12.13
C VAL A 5 23.28 -15.79 -12.74
N VAL A 6 22.41 -16.42 -11.96
CA VAL A 6 21.03 -16.70 -12.38
C VAL A 6 20.25 -15.39 -12.27
N CYS A 7 20.44 -14.51 -13.26
CA CYS A 7 19.44 -13.51 -13.60
C CYS A 7 18.29 -14.27 -14.29
N GLN A 8 17.23 -14.58 -13.56
CA GLN A 8 15.93 -14.75 -14.22
C GLN A 8 15.46 -13.37 -14.67
N ALA A 9 16.05 -12.90 -15.77
CA ALA A 9 15.37 -11.97 -16.65
C ALA A 9 14.19 -12.76 -17.25
N LEU A 10 13.05 -12.73 -16.57
CA LEU A 10 11.79 -12.95 -17.26
C LEU A 10 11.71 -11.83 -18.29
N LEU A 11 12.05 -12.15 -19.53
CA LEU A 11 11.61 -11.42 -20.70
C LEU A 11 10.08 -11.54 -20.72
N PHE A 12 9.42 -10.75 -19.88
CA PHE A 12 8.08 -10.32 -20.20
C PHE A 12 8.24 -9.58 -21.52
N SER A 13 7.84 -10.23 -22.62
CA SER A 13 7.25 -9.50 -23.70
C SER A 13 6.12 -8.71 -23.04
N ALA A 14 6.41 -7.47 -22.66
CA ALA A 14 5.40 -6.52 -22.31
C ALA A 14 4.63 -6.31 -23.61
N CYS A 15 3.67 -7.20 -23.87
CA CYS A 15 2.43 -6.77 -24.45
C CYS A 15 1.95 -5.70 -23.47
N ILE A 16 2.37 -4.46 -23.72
CA ILE A 16 1.64 -3.29 -23.28
C ILE A 16 0.35 -3.37 -24.11
N SER A 17 -0.51 -4.31 -23.73
CA SER A 17 -1.93 -4.11 -23.93
C SER A 17 -2.18 -2.86 -23.13
N GLU A 18 -2.37 -1.74 -23.83
CA GLU A 18 -3.07 -0.62 -23.24
C GLU A 18 -4.42 -1.17 -22.80
N ALA A 19 -4.49 -1.67 -21.56
CA ALA A 19 -5.74 -1.79 -20.86
C ALA A 19 -6.18 -0.34 -20.59
N LYS A 20 -6.66 0.32 -21.65
CA LYS A 20 -7.42 1.56 -21.55
C LYS A 20 -8.70 1.19 -20.84
N VAL A 21 -8.62 1.12 -19.51
CA VAL A 21 -9.79 1.19 -18.65
C VAL A 21 -10.33 2.60 -18.85
N LYS A 22 -11.14 2.76 -19.89
CA LYS A 22 -11.96 3.97 -20.03
C LYS A 22 -12.99 3.89 -18.92
N LEU A 23 -12.75 4.66 -17.86
CA LEU A 23 -13.77 4.98 -16.89
C LEU A 23 -14.99 5.51 -17.67
N PRO A 24 -16.23 5.19 -17.23
CA PRO A 24 -17.42 5.82 -17.78
C PRO A 24 -17.21 7.34 -17.82
N GLU A 25 -17.68 8.04 -18.86
CA GLU A 25 -17.47 9.50 -19.06
C GLU A 25 -17.87 10.38 -17.86
N LYS A 26 -18.59 9.83 -16.88
CA LYS A 26 -19.06 10.49 -15.65
C LYS A 26 -18.52 9.89 -14.35
N ALA A 27 -17.67 8.87 -14.41
CA ALA A 27 -17.08 8.28 -13.21
C ALA A 27 -15.93 9.16 -12.72
N VAL A 28 -16.21 9.96 -11.70
CA VAL A 28 -15.20 10.76 -11.00
C VAL A 28 -14.68 9.93 -9.84
N VAL A 29 -13.37 9.68 -9.81
CA VAL A 29 -12.69 9.03 -8.68
C VAL A 29 -12.14 10.14 -7.78
N PRO A 30 -12.71 10.36 -6.58
CA PRO A 30 -12.35 11.52 -5.76
C PRO A 30 -11.04 11.31 -4.97
N ALA A 31 -10.70 10.07 -4.62
CA ALA A 31 -9.50 9.76 -3.86
C ALA A 31 -8.88 8.41 -4.22
N VAL A 32 -7.60 8.27 -3.88
CA VAL A 32 -6.83 7.02 -3.95
C VAL A 32 -6.33 6.67 -2.54
N TYR A 33 -6.67 5.48 -2.07
CA TYR A 33 -6.20 4.94 -0.81
C TYR A 33 -5.27 3.75 -1.03
N ALA A 34 -4.23 3.62 -0.22
CA ALA A 34 -3.28 2.52 -0.33
C ALA A 34 -3.05 1.81 1.01
N PHE A 35 -3.02 0.48 0.95
CA PHE A 35 -2.76 -0.44 2.07
C PHE A 35 -1.74 -1.49 1.64
N GLY A 36 -0.95 -1.98 2.60
CA GLY A 36 -0.03 -3.07 2.40
C GLY A 36 1.42 -2.70 2.71
N ASP A 37 2.34 -3.08 1.83
CA ASP A 37 3.78 -3.12 2.06
C ASP A 37 4.56 -1.96 1.41
N SER A 38 5.87 -2.14 1.31
CA SER A 38 6.83 -1.16 0.77
C SER A 38 6.52 -0.72 -0.66
N ILE A 39 5.81 -1.52 -1.45
CA ILE A 39 5.45 -1.18 -2.83
C ILE A 39 4.55 0.06 -2.87
N VAL A 40 3.72 0.24 -1.84
CA VAL A 40 2.71 1.31 -1.76
C VAL A 40 2.86 2.21 -0.53
N ASP A 41 3.94 2.03 0.24
CA ASP A 41 4.33 2.91 1.36
C ASP A 41 4.85 4.25 0.81
N GLN A 42 4.22 5.32 1.26
CA GLN A 42 4.55 6.69 0.87
C GLN A 42 5.43 7.42 1.88
N GLY A 43 5.91 6.71 2.90
CA GLY A 43 6.76 7.23 3.97
C GLY A 43 6.19 7.07 5.37
N ASN A 44 5.14 6.26 5.58
CA ASN A 44 4.60 6.01 6.93
C ASN A 44 5.68 5.46 7.85
N ASN A 45 6.54 4.57 7.34
CA ASN A 45 7.64 4.00 8.12
C ASN A 45 8.62 5.04 8.67
N ASN A 46 8.72 6.23 8.09
CA ASN A 46 9.59 7.30 8.61
C ASN A 46 9.19 7.73 10.03
N TYR A 47 7.90 7.61 10.34
CA TYR A 47 7.28 8.06 11.58
C TYR A 47 7.12 6.92 12.60
N LEU A 48 7.68 5.74 12.31
CA LEU A 48 7.71 4.58 13.20
C LEU A 48 9.12 4.38 13.78
N ALA A 49 9.19 3.69 14.92
CA ALA A 49 10.45 3.25 15.53
C ALA A 49 11.02 1.98 14.84
N THR A 50 11.10 2.01 13.51
CA THR A 50 11.58 0.92 12.66
C THR A 50 12.88 1.29 11.95
N THR A 51 13.67 0.28 11.57
CA THR A 51 14.81 0.41 10.65
C THR A 51 14.40 0.27 9.18
N VAL A 52 13.18 -0.19 8.90
CA VAL A 52 12.65 -0.41 7.55
C VAL A 52 12.23 0.95 6.96
N LYS A 53 13.21 1.77 6.56
CA LYS A 53 12.99 3.13 6.06
C LYS A 53 13.70 3.33 4.73
N CYS A 54 13.17 4.25 3.92
CA CYS A 54 13.74 4.69 2.64
C CYS A 54 13.82 6.22 2.57
N ASN A 55 14.13 6.86 3.70
CA ASN A 55 14.30 8.31 3.81
C ASN A 55 15.77 8.75 3.68
N PHE A 56 16.53 8.06 2.83
CA PHE A 56 17.93 8.35 2.52
C PHE A 56 18.23 8.06 1.04
N PRO A 57 19.31 8.61 0.46
CA PRO A 57 19.69 8.30 -0.93
C PRO A 57 19.98 6.80 -1.14
N PRO A 58 19.64 6.20 -2.30
CA PRO A 58 19.21 6.85 -3.55
C PRO A 58 17.69 7.08 -3.66
N TYR A 59 16.90 6.73 -2.65
CA TYR A 59 15.44 6.85 -2.71
C TYR A 59 14.98 8.28 -2.95
N GLY A 60 13.90 8.44 -3.72
CA GLY A 60 13.37 9.74 -4.13
C GLY A 60 14.21 10.55 -5.12
N LYS A 61 15.36 10.03 -5.60
CA LYS A 61 16.25 10.76 -6.54
C LYS A 61 15.53 11.30 -7.78
N ASP A 62 14.60 10.53 -8.34
CA ASP A 62 13.88 10.83 -9.58
C ASP A 62 12.50 11.48 -9.30
N LEU A 63 12.21 11.83 -8.05
CA LEU A 63 11.10 12.74 -7.72
C LEU A 63 11.50 14.19 -8.04
N ARG A 64 10.49 15.06 -8.21
CA ARG A 64 10.68 16.46 -8.64
C ARG A 64 11.71 17.23 -7.82
N ASP A 65 11.77 16.98 -6.52
CA ASP A 65 12.66 17.68 -5.59
C ASP A 65 13.91 16.85 -5.22
N SER A 66 14.04 15.63 -5.75
CA SER A 66 15.09 14.66 -5.41
C SER A 66 15.21 14.36 -3.90
N ILE A 67 14.12 14.52 -3.15
CA ILE A 67 14.06 14.32 -1.69
C ILE A 67 13.63 12.87 -1.38
N PRO A 68 14.38 12.14 -0.53
CA PRO A 68 13.94 10.84 -0.04
C PRO A 68 12.71 10.96 0.88
N THR A 69 11.51 10.70 0.37
CA THR A 69 10.26 10.82 1.14
C THR A 69 9.93 9.60 1.98
N GLY A 70 10.73 8.53 1.95
CA GLY A 70 10.38 7.23 2.54
C GLY A 70 9.70 6.24 1.59
N ARG A 71 9.45 6.63 0.33
CA ARG A 71 9.06 5.70 -0.74
C ARG A 71 10.19 4.71 -1.00
N PHE A 72 9.88 3.43 -1.14
CA PHE A 72 10.84 2.37 -1.47
C PHE A 72 11.19 2.36 -2.97
N SER A 73 11.37 3.55 -3.55
CA SER A 73 11.66 3.78 -4.96
C SER A 73 12.47 5.06 -5.13
N ASN A 74 13.19 5.18 -6.25
CA ASN A 74 13.79 6.45 -6.65
C ASN A 74 12.73 7.44 -7.16
N ALA A 75 11.59 6.93 -7.63
CA ALA A 75 10.55 7.69 -8.31
C ALA A 75 9.18 7.47 -7.65
N LYS A 76 8.14 7.88 -8.36
CA LYS A 76 6.74 7.62 -8.01
C LYS A 76 6.47 6.13 -7.81
N THR A 77 5.65 5.82 -6.80
CA THR A 77 5.15 4.47 -6.53
C THR A 77 3.80 4.25 -7.23
N PRO A 78 3.27 3.01 -7.32
CA PRO A 78 2.01 2.74 -7.99
C PRO A 78 0.82 3.63 -7.56
N PRO A 79 0.60 3.97 -6.27
CA PRO A 79 -0.48 4.87 -5.89
C PRO A 79 -0.31 6.29 -6.45
N ASP A 80 0.94 6.78 -6.57
CA ASP A 80 1.22 8.09 -7.17
C ASP A 80 0.87 8.10 -8.65
N LEU A 81 1.27 7.05 -9.38
CA LEU A 81 1.01 6.92 -10.82
C LEU A 81 -0.49 6.85 -11.11
N ILE A 82 -1.23 6.08 -10.31
CA ILE A 82 -2.69 5.99 -10.45
C ILE A 82 -3.36 7.33 -10.10
N ALA A 83 -2.96 7.99 -9.01
CA ALA A 83 -3.53 9.28 -8.63
C ALA A 83 -3.26 10.38 -9.66
N GLU A 84 -2.09 10.37 -10.30
CA GLU A 84 -1.75 11.30 -11.38
C GLU A 84 -2.56 11.02 -12.64
N GLU A 85 -2.67 9.76 -13.06
CA GLU A 85 -3.47 9.37 -14.24
C GLU A 85 -4.96 9.70 -14.06
N LEU A 86 -5.47 9.60 -12.83
CA LEU A 86 -6.84 10.00 -12.47
C LEU A 86 -7.00 11.53 -12.33
N GLY A 87 -5.92 12.31 -12.46
CA GLY A 87 -5.96 13.77 -12.34
C GLY A 87 -6.22 14.28 -10.92
N ILE A 88 -5.99 13.46 -9.89
CA ILE A 88 -6.30 13.76 -8.48
C ILE A 88 -5.15 14.58 -7.86
N LYS A 89 -3.94 14.02 -7.88
CA LYS A 89 -2.73 14.67 -7.37
C LYS A 89 -1.47 13.96 -7.88
N GLY A 90 -0.34 14.68 -7.85
CA GLY A 90 0.94 14.14 -8.35
C GLY A 90 1.64 13.14 -7.42
N LEU A 91 1.38 13.22 -6.11
CA LEU A 91 1.95 12.35 -5.07
C LEU A 91 0.93 12.09 -3.96
N ILE A 92 0.74 10.82 -3.58
CA ILE A 92 -0.09 10.41 -2.45
C ILE A 92 0.73 10.53 -1.15
N PRO A 93 0.24 11.25 -0.13
CA PRO A 93 0.97 11.39 1.12
C PRO A 93 0.81 10.16 2.03
N ALA A 94 1.76 9.99 2.94
CA ALA A 94 1.67 9.05 4.05
C ALA A 94 0.69 9.60 5.10
N TYR A 95 -0.20 8.76 5.62
CA TYR A 95 -1.15 9.18 6.64
C TYR A 95 -0.49 9.60 7.96
N LEU A 96 0.66 9.02 8.31
CA LEU A 96 1.42 9.38 9.51
C LEU A 96 2.28 10.64 9.36
N ASP A 97 2.27 11.32 8.20
CA ASP A 97 3.03 12.56 8.03
C ASP A 97 2.46 13.68 8.94
N PRO A 98 3.26 14.26 9.85
CA PRO A 98 2.79 15.33 10.73
C PRO A 98 2.46 16.62 9.96
N ASN A 99 2.87 16.75 8.70
CA ASN A 99 2.55 17.89 7.83
C ASN A 99 1.37 17.60 6.89
N LEU A 100 0.68 16.48 7.05
CA LEU A 100 -0.49 16.12 6.27
C LEU A 100 -1.57 17.20 6.40
N LYS A 101 -2.11 17.67 5.27
CA LYS A 101 -3.09 18.76 5.23
C LYS A 101 -4.50 18.23 5.07
N ASP A 102 -5.48 19.02 5.49
CA ASP A 102 -6.90 18.69 5.30
C ASP A 102 -7.27 18.41 3.83
N GLU A 103 -6.69 19.15 2.88
CA GLU A 103 -6.91 18.92 1.44
C GLU A 103 -6.35 17.58 0.95
N ASP A 104 -5.30 17.07 1.59
CA ASP A 104 -4.75 15.75 1.28
C ASP A 104 -5.73 14.65 1.68
N LEU A 105 -6.43 14.83 2.81
CA LEU A 105 -7.43 13.89 3.27
C LEU A 105 -8.54 13.72 2.24
N LYS A 106 -9.10 14.82 1.70
CA LYS A 106 -10.21 14.76 0.73
C LYS A 106 -9.90 13.95 -0.54
N THR A 107 -8.61 13.81 -0.86
CA THR A 107 -8.12 13.23 -2.12
C THR A 107 -7.32 11.94 -1.91
N GLY A 108 -7.27 11.43 -0.68
CA GLY A 108 -6.70 10.13 -0.35
C GLY A 108 -5.23 10.14 0.06
N VAL A 109 -4.88 9.09 0.81
CA VAL A 109 -3.60 8.90 1.53
C VAL A 109 -3.20 7.42 1.51
N SER A 110 -1.94 7.13 1.84
CA SER A 110 -1.46 5.76 2.06
C SER A 110 -1.39 5.43 3.55
N PHE A 111 -1.89 4.26 3.92
CA PHE A 111 -1.76 3.63 5.24
C PHE A 111 -0.69 2.53 5.25
N ALA A 112 -0.11 2.22 4.09
CA ALA A 112 0.83 1.13 3.92
C ALA A 112 2.12 1.31 4.73
N SER A 113 2.79 0.20 5.02
CA SER A 113 4.01 0.17 5.82
C SER A 113 4.98 -0.85 5.26
N GLY A 114 6.20 -0.41 4.95
CA GLY A 114 7.27 -1.28 4.47
C GLY A 114 7.49 -2.49 5.37
N GLY A 115 7.56 -3.69 4.79
CA GLY A 115 7.74 -4.95 5.50
C GLY A 115 6.44 -5.64 5.94
N CYS A 116 5.27 -5.04 5.70
CA CYS A 116 3.96 -5.64 5.96
C CYS A 116 3.67 -6.86 5.06
N GLY A 117 2.75 -7.72 5.52
CA GLY A 117 2.26 -8.89 4.79
C GLY A 117 0.83 -9.26 5.22
N TYR A 118 0.23 -10.25 4.55
CA TYR A 118 -1.07 -10.80 4.92
C TYR A 118 -0.99 -11.73 6.13
N ASP A 119 0.14 -12.41 6.31
CA ASP A 119 0.38 -13.19 7.52
C ASP A 119 0.56 -12.24 8.72
N PRO A 120 -0.26 -12.37 9.78
CA PRO A 120 -0.20 -11.46 10.94
C PRO A 120 1.16 -11.44 11.66
N LEU A 121 2.03 -12.43 11.43
CA LEU A 121 3.37 -12.49 12.01
C LEU A 121 4.44 -11.83 11.14
N THR A 122 4.12 -11.46 9.90
CA THR A 122 5.07 -10.82 8.99
C THR A 122 5.49 -9.45 9.51
N GLY A 123 6.78 -9.28 9.74
CA GLY A 123 7.34 -8.01 10.20
C GLY A 123 7.15 -7.72 11.69
N SER A 124 6.63 -8.66 12.50
CA SER A 124 6.38 -8.41 13.94
C SER A 124 7.63 -8.03 14.75
N ALA A 125 8.83 -8.40 14.28
CA ALA A 125 10.10 -8.01 14.89
C ALA A 125 10.64 -6.64 14.42
N LEU A 126 9.94 -5.96 13.50
CA LEU A 126 10.44 -4.77 12.81
C LEU A 126 9.69 -3.49 13.19
N SER A 127 8.75 -3.53 14.15
CA SER A 127 7.96 -2.35 14.59
C SER A 127 7.30 -1.59 13.42
N ILE A 128 6.68 -2.35 12.52
CA ILE A 128 5.95 -1.87 11.33
C ILE A 128 4.43 -1.89 11.58
N LEU A 129 3.63 -1.33 10.67
CA LEU A 129 2.16 -1.44 10.74
C LEU A 129 1.69 -2.71 10.02
N HIS A 130 1.11 -3.63 10.77
CA HIS A 130 0.38 -4.77 10.20
C HIS A 130 -0.91 -4.28 9.53
N LEU A 131 -1.48 -5.07 8.62
CA LEU A 131 -2.73 -4.71 7.92
C LEU A 131 -3.87 -4.32 8.88
N SER A 132 -3.95 -4.92 10.07
CA SER A 132 -4.89 -4.54 11.13
C SER A 132 -4.66 -3.13 11.68
N ASP A 133 -3.40 -2.73 11.83
CA ASP A 133 -3.03 -1.39 12.28
C ASP A 133 -3.39 -0.37 11.20
N GLN A 134 -3.19 -0.73 9.93
CA GLN A 134 -3.56 0.11 8.79
C GLN A 134 -5.07 0.33 8.69
N LEU A 135 -5.89 -0.68 9.00
CA LEU A 135 -7.35 -0.53 9.12
C LEU A 135 -7.75 0.35 10.31
N THR A 136 -7.00 0.28 11.41
CA THR A 136 -7.21 1.14 12.59
C THR A 136 -6.94 2.61 12.23
N LEU A 137 -5.84 2.88 11.53
CA LEU A 137 -5.53 4.22 11.02
C LEU A 137 -6.57 4.69 9.99
N PHE A 138 -7.08 3.79 9.16
CA PHE A 138 -8.17 4.11 8.22
C PHE A 138 -9.47 4.48 8.95
N GLN A 139 -9.78 3.81 10.07
CA GLN A 139 -10.91 4.17 10.90
C GLN A 139 -10.79 5.60 11.46
N GLU A 140 -9.62 5.95 11.98
CA GLU A 140 -9.32 7.30 12.47
C GLU A 140 -9.44 8.32 11.32
N TYR A 141 -8.91 7.98 10.16
CA TYR A 141 -9.01 8.80 8.95
C TYR A 141 -10.47 9.07 8.55
N ILE A 142 -11.34 8.05 8.58
CA ILE A 142 -12.76 8.20 8.23
C ILE A 142 -13.43 9.25 9.13
N GLU A 143 -13.17 9.22 10.43
CA GLU A 143 -13.74 10.20 11.37
C GLU A 143 -13.20 11.61 11.11
N LYS A 144 -11.89 11.76 10.82
CA LYS A 144 -11.32 13.06 10.40
C LYS A 144 -11.97 13.58 9.13
N LEU A 145 -12.15 12.71 8.12
CA LEU A 145 -12.81 13.07 6.86
C LEU A 145 -14.25 13.52 7.11
N LYS A 146 -15.03 12.77 7.90
CA LYS A 146 -16.41 13.13 8.28
C LYS A 146 -16.48 14.48 8.98
N SER A 147 -15.53 14.78 9.88
CA SER A 147 -15.45 16.09 10.54
C SER A 147 -15.13 17.23 9.57
N LEU A 148 -14.32 16.95 8.54
CA LEU A 148 -13.86 17.95 7.59
C LEU A 148 -14.91 18.29 6.51
N VAL A 149 -15.53 17.27 5.90
CA VAL A 149 -16.43 17.46 4.74
C VAL A 149 -17.90 17.17 5.06
N GLY A 150 -18.19 16.68 6.26
CA GLY A 150 -19.52 16.21 6.65
C GLY A 150 -19.76 14.76 6.23
N LYS A 151 -20.68 14.08 6.92
CA LYS A 151 -20.93 12.64 6.75
C LYS A 151 -21.32 12.25 5.33
N GLN A 152 -22.23 13.00 4.70
CA GLN A 152 -22.74 12.68 3.37
C GLN A 152 -21.63 12.73 2.31
N GLU A 153 -20.80 13.77 2.33
CA GLU A 153 -19.69 13.91 1.39
C GLU A 153 -18.58 12.90 1.68
N ALA A 154 -18.28 12.63 2.96
CA ALA A 154 -17.32 11.59 3.32
C ALA A 154 -17.76 10.21 2.78
N THR A 155 -19.03 9.84 2.93
CA THR A 155 -19.58 8.61 2.36
C THR A 155 -19.50 8.60 0.83
N HIS A 156 -19.73 9.74 0.17
CA HIS A 156 -19.57 9.86 -1.28
C HIS A 156 -18.12 9.61 -1.71
N ILE A 157 -17.16 10.27 -1.06
CA ILE A 157 -15.72 10.09 -1.33
C ILE A 157 -15.35 8.62 -1.13
N LEU A 158 -15.63 8.04 0.04
CA LEU A 158 -15.23 6.68 0.38
C LEU A 158 -15.79 5.64 -0.60
N ASN A 159 -17.05 5.77 -1.02
CA ASN A 159 -17.70 4.78 -1.91
C ASN A 159 -17.30 4.89 -3.39
N ASN A 160 -16.73 6.02 -3.82
CA ASN A 160 -16.38 6.26 -5.22
C ASN A 160 -14.86 6.31 -5.47
N SER A 161 -14.05 6.04 -4.44
CA SER A 161 -12.60 6.10 -4.48
C SER A 161 -11.94 4.80 -4.97
N PHE A 162 -10.67 4.91 -5.37
CA PHE A 162 -9.84 3.77 -5.72
C PHE A 162 -9.08 3.27 -4.49
N TYR A 163 -9.06 1.94 -4.30
CA TYR A 163 -8.37 1.29 -3.18
C TYR A 163 -7.31 0.33 -3.72
N MET A 164 -6.06 0.55 -3.32
CA MET A 164 -4.93 -0.30 -3.66
C MET A 164 -4.49 -1.11 -2.44
N VAL A 165 -4.43 -2.44 -2.57
CA VAL A 165 -3.93 -3.33 -1.51
C VAL A 165 -2.79 -4.16 -2.10
N VAL A 166 -1.57 -3.97 -1.59
CA VAL A 166 -0.39 -4.69 -2.07
C VAL A 166 0.39 -5.26 -0.90
N ALA A 167 0.27 -6.56 -0.69
CA ALA A 167 0.97 -7.33 0.33
C ALA A 167 1.16 -8.77 -0.16
N GLY A 168 1.91 -9.60 0.57
CA GLY A 168 2.15 -11.01 0.21
C GLY A 168 3.62 -11.35 -0.01
N SER A 169 4.38 -10.41 -0.58
CA SER A 169 5.78 -10.62 -0.95
C SER A 169 6.64 -10.97 0.28
N ASN A 170 6.45 -10.23 1.37
CA ASN A 170 7.15 -10.42 2.64
C ASN A 170 6.75 -11.71 3.36
N ASP A 171 5.53 -12.21 3.18
CA ASP A 171 5.07 -13.45 3.80
C ASP A 171 5.89 -14.64 3.28
N PHE A 172 6.03 -14.73 1.95
CA PHE A 172 6.87 -15.76 1.34
C PHE A 172 8.34 -15.50 1.60
N LEU A 173 8.85 -14.31 1.30
CA LEU A 173 10.28 -14.04 1.40
C LEU A 173 10.78 -14.20 2.83
N ASN A 174 10.16 -13.49 3.79
CA ASN A 174 10.68 -13.42 5.15
C ASN A 174 10.23 -14.63 5.97
N ASN A 175 8.94 -14.93 6.04
CA ASN A 175 8.42 -15.96 6.96
C ASN A 175 8.63 -17.38 6.42
N TYR A 176 8.43 -17.58 5.12
CA TYR A 176 8.53 -18.90 4.51
C TYR A 176 9.96 -19.24 4.08
N TYR A 177 10.64 -18.37 3.32
CA TYR A 177 11.93 -18.72 2.71
C TYR A 177 13.15 -18.38 3.57
N VAL A 178 13.25 -17.15 4.08
CA VAL A 178 14.44 -16.66 4.81
C VAL A 178 14.50 -17.19 6.23
N THR A 179 13.47 -16.93 7.04
CA THR A 179 13.45 -17.39 8.44
C THR A 179 13.04 -18.86 8.55
N GLY A 180 12.22 -19.36 7.62
CA GLY A 180 11.76 -20.74 7.60
C GLY A 180 10.75 -21.10 8.70
N PHE A 181 10.33 -20.17 9.56
CA PHE A 181 9.46 -20.53 10.69
C PHE A 181 8.10 -21.06 10.22
N ARG A 182 7.54 -20.52 9.13
CA ARG A 182 6.29 -21.04 8.54
C ARG A 182 6.46 -22.38 7.83
N LYS A 183 7.64 -22.68 7.28
CA LYS A 183 7.94 -24.01 6.71
C LYS A 183 7.88 -25.13 7.73
N HIS A 184 8.15 -24.83 9.00
CA HIS A 184 8.01 -25.81 10.09
C HIS A 184 6.57 -26.07 10.50
N GLN A 185 5.63 -25.22 10.10
CA GLN A 185 4.21 -25.30 10.46
C GLN A 185 3.33 -25.74 9.29
N TYR A 186 3.67 -25.33 8.07
CA TYR A 186 2.87 -25.53 6.87
C TYR A 186 3.77 -25.91 5.68
N ASP A 187 3.30 -26.87 4.88
CA ASP A 187 3.81 -26.98 3.51
C ASP A 187 3.39 -25.75 2.67
N ILE A 188 3.96 -25.62 1.47
CA ILE A 188 3.80 -24.41 0.66
C ILE A 188 2.35 -24.20 0.21
N ASN A 189 1.62 -25.28 -0.09
CA ASN A 189 0.23 -25.17 -0.55
C ASN A 189 -0.67 -24.73 0.60
N SER A 190 -0.50 -25.35 1.77
CA SER A 190 -1.23 -24.98 2.98
C SER A 190 -0.94 -23.53 3.40
N TYR A 191 0.30 -23.06 3.23
CA TYR A 191 0.64 -21.67 3.51
C TYR A 191 0.01 -20.70 2.50
N ILE A 192 0.00 -21.04 1.21
CA ILE A 192 -0.70 -20.26 0.17
C ILE A 192 -2.20 -20.14 0.51
N ASP A 193 -2.85 -21.23 0.93
CA ASP A 193 -4.26 -21.23 1.31
C ASP A 193 -4.53 -20.26 2.48
N HIS A 194 -3.64 -20.23 3.47
CA HIS A 194 -3.71 -19.25 4.56
C HIS A 194 -3.55 -17.80 4.07
N ILE A 195 -2.58 -17.52 3.19
CA ILE A 195 -2.37 -16.18 2.63
C ILE A 195 -3.59 -15.71 1.84
N VAL A 196 -4.18 -16.58 1.01
CA VAL A 196 -5.42 -16.28 0.27
C VAL A 196 -6.58 -16.01 1.22
N SER A 197 -6.70 -16.80 2.30
CA SER A 197 -7.73 -16.60 3.32
C SER A 197 -7.59 -15.25 4.03
N TRP A 198 -6.39 -14.89 4.48
CA TRP A 198 -6.13 -13.59 5.12
C TRP A 198 -6.33 -12.42 4.16
N ALA A 199 -5.89 -12.54 2.91
CA ALA A 199 -6.14 -11.53 1.88
C ALA A 199 -7.64 -11.32 1.60
N SER A 200 -8.39 -12.42 1.47
CA SER A 200 -9.85 -12.36 1.29
C SER A 200 -10.52 -11.72 2.50
N ASN A 201 -10.09 -12.07 3.72
CA ASN A 201 -10.64 -11.49 4.95
C ASN A 201 -10.38 -9.98 5.01
N PHE A 202 -9.16 -9.53 4.70
CA PHE A 202 -8.82 -8.11 4.68
C PHE A 202 -9.70 -7.32 3.71
N VAL A 203 -9.87 -7.80 2.48
CA VAL A 203 -10.68 -7.11 1.46
C VAL A 203 -12.17 -7.10 1.86
N GLN A 204 -12.67 -8.19 2.44
CA GLN A 204 -14.05 -8.24 2.94
C GLN A 204 -14.26 -7.25 4.08
N THR A 205 -13.37 -7.22 5.08
CA THR A 205 -13.43 -6.27 6.19
C THR A 205 -13.36 -4.83 5.69
N LEU A 206 -12.41 -4.51 4.80
CA LEU A 206 -12.33 -3.18 4.19
C LEU A 206 -13.65 -2.77 3.52
N ASN A 207 -14.24 -3.64 2.70
CA ASN A 207 -15.47 -3.32 1.97
C ASN A 207 -16.73 -3.29 2.85
N PHE A 208 -16.91 -4.25 3.75
CA PHE A 208 -18.13 -4.34 4.55
C PHE A 208 -18.08 -3.45 5.78
N ASP A 209 -17.01 -3.53 6.56
CA ASP A 209 -16.97 -2.89 7.88
C ASP A 209 -16.68 -1.39 7.80
N TYR A 210 -16.01 -0.93 6.73
CA TYR A 210 -15.58 0.47 6.59
C TYR A 210 -16.29 1.25 5.48
N LEU A 211 -16.61 0.63 4.33
CA LEU A 211 -17.17 1.35 3.19
C LEU A 211 -18.71 1.30 3.12
N ARG A 212 -19.30 0.13 3.40
CA ARG A 212 -20.75 -0.07 3.24
C ARG A 212 -21.59 0.25 4.48
N PHE A 213 -21.01 0.14 5.67
CA PHE A 213 -21.73 0.34 6.94
C PHE A 213 -21.12 1.43 7.85
N GLY A 214 -20.06 2.10 7.40
CA GLY A 214 -19.33 3.15 8.13
C GLY A 214 -19.88 4.56 7.99
#